data_AF-A0A6C0B8Y9-F1
#
_entry.id   AF-A0A6C0B8Y9-F1
#
_cell.length_a   1.000
_cell.length_b   1.000
_cell.length_c   1.000
_cell.angle_alpha   90.00
_cell.angle_beta   90.00
_cell.angle_gamma   90.00
#
_symmetry.space_group_name_H-M   'P 1'
#
loop_
_entity.id
_entity.type
_entity.pdbx_description
1 polymer ?
#
loop_
_entity_poly.entity_id
_entity_poly.type
_entity_poly.pdbx_seq_one_letter_code
_entity_poly.pdbx_strand_id
1 'polypeptide(L)' 'MTLYIVRLNQTHRKWVDSRPCNDCYQKMCKLNIKRIVYSTMDGFESIKLKDYNPTSISNGNEYYNTLNI' A
#
# COMPACT_ATOMS: atom_id res chain seq x y z
N MET A 1 -11.05 8.86 17.51
CA MET A 1 -11.17 8.79 16.04
C MET A 1 -10.08 7.85 15.52
N THR A 2 -10.42 6.88 14.66
CA THR A 2 -9.47 5.88 14.14
C THR A 2 -9.31 6.09 12.64
N LEU A 3 -8.13 6.49 12.20
CA LEU A 3 -7.80 6.68 10.80
C LEU A 3 -7.39 5.33 10.17
N TYR A 4 -7.95 5.03 9.01
CA TYR A 4 -7.60 3.87 8.21
C TYR A 4 -7.37 4.27 6.76
N ILE A 5 -6.54 3.50 6.07
CA ILE A 5 -6.22 3.72 4.65
C ILE A 5 -6.84 2.59 3.83
N VAL A 6 -7.47 2.94 2.71
CA VAL A 6 -8.00 2.00 1.73
C VAL A 6 -7.24 2.20 0.43
N ARG A 7 -6.57 1.17 -0.06
CA ARG A 7 -5.90 1.13 -1.36
C ARG A 7 -6.67 0.23 -2.29
N LEU A 8 -7.06 0.76 -3.44
CA LEU A 8 -7.77 0.02 -4.46
C LEU A 8 -7.02 0.22 -5.77
N ASN A 9 -6.76 -0.87 -6.47
CA ASN A 9 -6.24 -0.82 -7.82
C ASN A 9 -7.11 -1.69 -8.72
N GLN A 10 -7.63 -1.13 -9.80
CA GLN A 10 -8.50 -1.84 -10.74
C GLN A 10 -7.99 -1.66 -12.16
N THR A 11 -7.77 -2.77 -12.84
CA THR A 11 -7.32 -2.81 -14.24
C THR A 11 -8.27 -3.72 -15.02
N HIS A 12 -8.81 -3.23 -16.14
CA HIS A 12 -9.75 -3.97 -16.99
C HIS A 12 -10.89 -4.66 -16.20
N ARG A 13 -11.52 -3.93 -15.27
CA ARG A 13 -12.60 -4.40 -14.37
C ARG A 13 -12.20 -5.49 -13.37
N LYS A 14 -10.93 -5.89 -13.31
CA LYS A 14 -10.41 -6.82 -12.30
C LYS A 14 -9.65 -6.06 -11.23
N TRP A 15 -9.81 -6.47 -9.98
CA TRP A 15 -8.97 -5.97 -8.89
C TRP A 15 -7.54 -6.47 -9.09
N VAL A 16 -6.60 -5.56 -8.87
CA VAL A 16 -5.18 -5.85 -8.90
C VAL A 16 -4.64 -5.64 -7.49
N ASP A 17 -3.59 -6.39 -7.18
CA ASP A 17 -2.90 -6.24 -5.92
C ASP A 17 -2.43 -4.81 -5.68
N SER A 18 -2.84 -4.23 -4.56
CA SER A 18 -2.47 -2.88 -4.14
C SER A 18 -1.77 -2.87 -2.78
N ARG A 19 -1.18 -4.02 -2.38
CA ARG A 19 -0.38 -4.15 -1.15
C ARG A 19 0.60 -3.00 -0.99
N PRO A 20 0.62 -2.31 0.17
CA PRO A 20 1.59 -1.27 0.44
C PRO A 20 3.05 -1.77 0.38
N CYS A 21 3.91 -1.05 -0.32
CA CYS A 21 5.35 -1.30 -0.22
C CYS A 21 5.91 -0.80 1.12
N ASN A 22 7.19 -1.10 1.39
CA ASN A 22 7.87 -0.67 2.61
C ASN A 22 7.81 0.86 2.82
N ASP A 23 8.03 1.67 1.78
CA ASP A 23 7.96 3.13 1.91
C ASP A 23 6.55 3.62 2.32
N CYS A 24 5.52 3.04 1.71
CA CYS A 24 4.14 3.31 2.10
C CYS A 24 3.89 2.92 3.55
N TYR A 25 4.37 1.75 3.99
CA TYR A 25 4.28 1.31 5.39
C TYR A 25 4.93 2.32 6.34
N GLN A 26 6.14 2.78 6.06
CA GLN A 26 6.84 3.77 6.90
C GLN A 26 6.05 5.08 7.01
N LYS A 27 5.48 5.57 5.90
CA LYS A 27 4.62 6.78 5.91
C LYS A 27 3.37 6.58 6.76
N MET A 28 2.73 5.41 6.67
CA MET A 28 1.55 5.07 7.47
C MET A 28 1.88 4.98 8.97
N CYS A 29 3.05 4.46 9.33
CA CYS A 29 3.53 4.45 10.72
C CYS A 29 3.72 5.86 11.26
N LYS A 30 4.35 6.76 10.50
CA LYS A 30 4.54 8.18 10.87
C LYS A 30 3.22 8.91 11.09
N LEU A 31 2.19 8.58 10.33
CA LEU A 31 0.84 9.13 10.44
C LEU A 31 -0.03 8.43 11.50
N ASN A 32 0.53 7.47 12.24
CA ASN A 32 -0.17 6.69 13.27
C ASN A 32 -1.45 6.00 12.76
N ILE A 33 -1.41 5.49 11.52
CA ILE A 33 -2.50 4.74 10.91
C ILE A 33 -2.62 3.39 11.60
N LYS A 34 -3.83 3.02 12.03
CA LYS A 34 -4.03 1.78 12.80
C LYS A 34 -4.42 0.59 11.94
N ARG A 35 -5.01 0.85 10.78
CA ARG A 35 -5.59 -0.18 9.92
C ARG A 35 -5.41 0.16 8.44
N ILE A 36 -5.15 -0.85 7.65
CA ILE A 36 -5.07 -0.76 6.20
C ILE A 36 -6.05 -1.74 5.58
N VAL A 37 -6.61 -1.35 4.44
CA VAL A 37 -7.38 -2.20 3.56
C VAL A 37 -6.74 -2.11 2.18
N TYR A 38 -6.47 -3.23 1.53
CA TYR A 38 -5.94 -3.23 0.17
C TYR A 38 -6.60 -4.31 -0.69
N SER A 39 -6.74 -4.03 -1.98
CA SER A 39 -7.17 -5.02 -2.97
C SER A 39 -6.10 -6.09 -3.19
N THR A 40 -6.54 -7.33 -3.34
CA THR A 40 -5.77 -8.48 -3.82
C THR A 40 -6.46 -9.04 -5.07
N MET A 41 -5.87 -10.06 -5.70
CA MET A 41 -6.51 -10.74 -6.84
C MET A 41 -7.81 -11.46 -6.44
N ASP A 42 -7.93 -11.86 -5.16
CA ASP A 42 -9.05 -12.63 -4.64
C ASP A 42 -10.11 -11.76 -3.92
N GLY A 43 -9.87 -10.45 -3.78
CA GLY A 43 -10.79 -9.53 -3.13
C GLY A 43 -10.08 -8.42 -2.37
N PHE A 44 -10.36 -8.31 -1.07
CA PHE A 44 -9.81 -7.27 -0.21
C PHE A 44 -9.33 -7.86 1.11
N GLU A 45 -8.16 -7.42 1.54
CA GLU A 45 -7.61 -7.77 2.84
C GLU A 45 -7.63 -6.56 3.77
N SER A 46 -7.92 -6.81 5.04
CA SER A 46 -7.99 -5.78 6.07
C SER A 46 -7.20 -6.18 7.30
N ILE A 47 -6.10 -5.49 7.57
CA ILE A 47 -5.13 -5.84 8.60
C ILE A 47 -4.77 -4.62 9.45
N LYS A 48 -4.41 -4.86 10.72
CA LYS A 48 -3.85 -3.79 11.56
C LYS A 48 -2.46 -3.46 11.05
N LEU A 49 -2.10 -2.18 11.03
CA LEU A 49 -0.79 -1.77 10.51
C LEU A 49 0.35 -2.44 11.27
N LYS A 50 0.23 -2.58 12.59
CA LYS A 50 1.23 -3.26 13.44
C LYS A 50 1.48 -4.74 13.10
N ASP A 51 0.52 -5.39 12.45
CA ASP A 51 0.58 -6.81 12.07
C ASP A 51 0.96 -6.96 10.58
N TYR A 52 1.13 -5.84 9.87
CA TYR A 52 1.50 -5.82 8.46
C TYR A 52 3.01 -5.84 8.27
N ASN A 53 3.51 -6.82 7.51
CA ASN A 53 4.92 -6.93 7.17
C ASN A 53 5.12 -6.72 5.64
N PRO A 54 5.57 -5.54 5.20
CA PRO A 54 5.80 -5.29 3.78
C PRO A 54 7.00 -6.11 3.27
N THR A 55 6.75 -7.01 2.34
CA THR A 55 7.80 -7.79 1.65
C THR A 55 8.27 -7.13 0.36
N SER A 56 7.51 -6.17 -0.17
CA SER A 56 7.81 -5.49 -1.42
C SER A 56 8.54 -4.16 -1.17
N ILE A 57 9.71 -4.03 -1.81
CA ILE A 57 10.42 -2.76 -1.95
C ILE A 57 10.10 -2.23 -3.35
N SER A 58 9.47 -1.07 -3.44
CA SER A 58 9.24 -0.40 -4.72
C SER A 58 10.35 0.61 -4.98
N ASN A 59 10.92 0.62 -6.19
CA ASN A 59 11.88 1.65 -6.62
C ASN A 59 11.26 3.05 -6.76
N GLY A 60 9.93 3.16 -6.66
CA GLY A 60 9.19 4.41 -6.48
C GLY A 60 9.44 5.48 -7.56
N ASN A 61 8.92 6.68 -7.31
CA ASN A 61 9.17 7.86 -8.14
C ASN A 61 10.61 8.34 -8.08
N GLU A 62 11.38 7.98 -7.04
CA GLU A 62 12.80 8.34 -6.95
C GLU A 62 13.59 7.74 -8.11
N TYR A 63 13.31 6.47 -8.48
CA TYR A 63 13.95 5.87 -9.65
C TYR A 63 13.56 6.57 -10.95
N TYR A 64 12.28 6.92 -11.15
CA TYR A 64 11.87 7.68 -12.34
C TYR A 64 12.52 9.06 -12.40
N ASN A 65 12.65 9.76 -11.27
CA ASN A 65 13.38 11.03 -11.19
C ASN A 65 14.86 10.87 -11.55
N THR A 66 15.50 9.74 -11.21
CA THR A 66 16.88 9.47 -11.66
C THR A 66 16.99 9.16 -13.15
N LEU A 67 15.89 8.80 -13.80
CA LEU A 67 15.84 8.52 -15.24
C LEU A 67 15.54 9.78 -16.09
N ASN A 68 15.30 10.96 -15.48
CA ASN A 68 14.94 12.21 -16.20
C ASN A 68 13.78 12.04 -17.20
N ILE A 69 12.76 11.25 -16.83
CA ILE A 69 11.52 11.06 -17.60
C ILE A 69 10.36 11.74 -16.86
#